data_AF-A0A4R3MCU1-F1
#
_entry.id   AF-A0A4R3MCU1-F1
#
_cell.length_a   1.000
_cell.length_b   1.000
_cell.length_c   1.000
_cell.angle_alpha   90.00
_cell.angle_beta   90.00
_cell.angle_gamma   90.00
#
_symmetry.space_group_name_H-M   'P 1'
#
loop_
_entity.id
_entity.type
_entity.pdbx_description
1 polymer ?
#
loop_
_entity_poly.entity_id
_entity_poly.type
_entity_poly.pdbx_seq_one_letter_code
_entity_poly.pdbx_strand_id
1 'polypeptide(L)'
;MSRFGSGMFLLRFWLFGTAVTVSLGLLAGAGATAQPAPQLPLGEEARLALIDYCVIEGSRMASQYANITSGCRCTVAKIMPQMNEDEMRRVVQWRKPVAAIKSRWDAAVEECR
;
A
#
# COMPACT_ATOMS: atom_id res chain seq x y z
N MET A 1 -43.71 -40.70 -36.19
CA MET A 1 -43.72 -40.48 -37.65
C MET A 1 -42.79 -39.31 -37.97
N SER A 2 -41.83 -39.57 -38.85
CA SER A 2 -41.21 -38.66 -39.86
C SER A 2 -40.43 -37.39 -39.43
N ARG A 3 -39.13 -37.43 -39.79
CA ARG A 3 -38.14 -36.35 -39.92
C ARG A 3 -38.47 -35.40 -41.09
N PHE A 4 -38.05 -34.13 -41.01
CA PHE A 4 -37.65 -33.21 -42.12
C PHE A 4 -37.13 -31.93 -41.45
N GLY A 5 -36.05 -31.23 -41.82
CA GLY A 5 -35.04 -31.27 -42.88
C GLY A 5 -34.13 -30.05 -42.59
N SER A 6 -32.81 -30.19 -42.60
CA SER A 6 -31.93 -29.74 -43.69
C SER A 6 -32.05 -28.26 -44.06
N GLY A 7 -31.00 -27.47 -43.85
CA GLY A 7 -30.97 -26.07 -44.28
C GLY A 7 -29.65 -25.35 -44.04
N MET A 8 -28.55 -25.93 -44.49
CA MET A 8 -27.25 -25.26 -44.62
C MET A 8 -27.38 -24.13 -45.66
N PHE A 9 -27.30 -22.87 -45.25
CA PHE A 9 -27.09 -21.74 -46.17
C PHE A 9 -25.86 -20.95 -45.70
N LEU A 10 -24.71 -21.39 -46.20
CA LEU A 10 -23.50 -20.59 -46.27
C LEU A 10 -23.76 -19.39 -47.19
N LEU A 11 -23.32 -18.17 -46.83
CA LEU A 11 -22.61 -17.24 -47.74
C LEU A 11 -22.24 -15.91 -47.04
N ARG A 12 -21.02 -15.95 -46.50
CA ARG A 12 -19.95 -14.93 -46.55
C ARG A 12 -20.22 -13.72 -47.47
N PHE A 13 -20.37 -12.52 -46.88
CA PHE A 13 -20.15 -11.23 -47.56
C PHE A 13 -18.95 -10.53 -46.94
N TRP A 14 -17.91 -10.32 -47.75
CA TRP A 14 -16.70 -9.57 -47.41
C TRP A 14 -16.81 -8.18 -48.06
N LEU A 15 -16.28 -7.17 -47.35
CA LEU A 15 -15.82 -5.84 -47.83
C LEU A 15 -16.84 -4.72 -48.10
N PHE A 16 -17.01 -3.85 -47.10
CA PHE A 16 -16.93 -2.37 -47.15
C PHE A 16 -16.72 -1.95 -45.67
N GLY A 17 -15.64 -1.32 -45.22
CA GLY A 17 -15.04 -0.12 -45.78
C GLY A 17 -15.70 1.10 -45.12
N THR A 18 -15.10 1.59 -44.02
CA THR A 18 -15.27 2.94 -43.42
C THR A 18 -16.65 3.38 -42.92
N ALA A 19 -16.80 3.51 -41.59
CA ALA A 19 -17.43 4.62 -40.86
C ALA A 19 -18.03 4.14 -39.52
N VAL A 20 -17.19 3.85 -38.53
CA VAL A 20 -17.61 3.98 -37.12
C VAL A 20 -16.80 5.12 -36.55
N THR A 21 -17.14 6.32 -36.99
CA THR A 21 -16.75 7.54 -36.31
C THR A 21 -17.89 7.99 -35.43
N VAL A 22 -17.58 8.01 -34.13
CA VAL A 22 -17.83 9.17 -33.25
C VAL A 22 -19.21 9.21 -32.60
N SER A 23 -19.23 8.81 -31.32
CA SER A 23 -19.65 9.66 -30.18
C SER A 23 -20.44 8.87 -29.13
N LEU A 24 -19.78 8.24 -28.15
CA LEU A 24 -20.38 7.97 -26.82
C LEU A 24 -19.35 7.45 -25.78
N GLY A 25 -18.06 7.79 -25.95
CA GLY A 25 -17.00 7.46 -24.99
C GLY A 25 -16.47 8.65 -24.18
N LEU A 26 -16.99 9.85 -24.42
CA LEU A 26 -16.70 11.03 -23.60
C LEU A 26 -17.84 11.18 -22.59
N LEU A 27 -17.52 11.07 -21.30
CA LEU A 27 -18.36 11.27 -20.10
C LEU A 27 -18.65 9.98 -19.31
N ALA A 28 -17.62 9.37 -18.75
CA ALA A 28 -17.75 8.69 -17.46
C ALA A 28 -16.40 8.69 -16.73
N GLY A 29 -16.07 9.85 -16.15
CA GLY A 29 -15.21 9.96 -14.97
C GLY A 29 -13.73 9.66 -15.20
N ALA A 30 -12.90 10.67 -14.98
CA ALA A 30 -11.55 10.46 -14.49
C ALA A 30 -11.65 9.66 -13.17
N GLY A 31 -11.72 8.34 -13.28
CA GLY A 31 -11.35 7.47 -12.18
C GLY A 31 -9.92 7.83 -11.88
N ALA A 32 -9.68 8.55 -10.79
CA ALA A 32 -8.40 8.49 -10.13
C ALA A 32 -8.19 7.01 -9.83
N THR A 33 -7.55 6.29 -10.76
CA THR A 33 -7.01 4.99 -10.45
C THR A 33 -6.03 5.28 -9.34
N ALA A 34 -6.39 4.91 -8.11
CA ALA A 34 -5.49 4.98 -6.99
C ALA A 34 -4.23 4.25 -7.45
N GLN A 35 -3.18 5.01 -7.76
CA GLN A 35 -1.92 4.43 -8.17
C GLN A 35 -1.55 3.44 -7.07
N PRO A 36 -1.22 2.18 -7.41
CA PRO A 36 -0.77 1.23 -6.40
C PRO A 36 0.33 1.92 -5.61
N ALA A 37 0.19 1.94 -4.27
CA ALA A 37 1.15 2.62 -3.42
C ALA A 37 2.56 2.22 -3.85
N PRO A 38 3.48 3.17 -4.06
CA PRO A 38 4.83 2.84 -4.47
C PRO A 38 5.39 1.82 -3.48
N GLN A 39 5.76 0.63 -3.99
CA GLN A 39 6.37 -0.41 -3.16
C GLN A 39 7.74 0.10 -2.77
N LEU A 40 7.87 0.50 -1.51
CA LEU A 40 9.13 0.94 -0.95
C LEU A 40 9.93 -0.33 -0.54
N PRO A 41 11.27 -0.24 -0.48
CA PRO A 41 12.05 -1.34 0.07
C PRO A 41 11.60 -1.61 1.51
N LEU A 42 11.61 -2.88 1.93
CA LEU A 42 11.08 -3.32 3.22
C LEU A 42 11.61 -2.50 4.41
N GLY A 43 12.89 -2.15 4.39
CA GLY A 43 13.50 -1.31 5.42
C GLY A 43 12.91 0.10 5.49
N GLU A 44 12.59 0.70 4.35
CA GLU A 44 12.00 2.04 4.32
C GLU A 44 10.53 2.00 4.77
N GLU A 45 9.78 0.98 4.38
CA GLU A 45 8.41 0.77 4.88
C GLU A 45 8.38 0.55 6.39
N ALA A 46 9.28 -0.28 6.92
CA ALA A 46 9.39 -0.53 8.35
C ALA A 46 9.78 0.75 9.11
N ARG A 47 10.71 1.54 8.56
CA ARG A 47 11.11 2.84 9.10
C ARG A 47 9.92 3.78 9.21
N LEU A 48 9.17 3.95 8.12
CA LEU A 48 7.98 4.81 8.09
C LEU A 48 6.90 4.32 9.05
N ALA A 49 6.63 3.02 9.08
CA ALA A 49 5.65 2.43 10.00
C ALA A 49 5.97 2.68 11.48
N LEU A 50 7.26 2.62 11.86
CA LEU A 50 7.69 2.91 13.22
C LEU A 50 7.65 4.41 13.56
N ILE A 51 8.00 5.28 12.60
CA ILE A 51 7.87 6.74 12.77
C ILE A 51 6.40 7.11 12.98
N ASP A 52 5.49 6.62 12.13
CA ASP A 52 4.05 6.87 12.24
C ASP A 52 3.52 6.40 13.60
N TYR A 53 3.86 5.18 14.01
CA TYR A 53 3.47 4.65 15.31
C TYR A 53 3.98 5.54 16.46
N CYS A 54 5.26 5.91 16.43
CA CYS A 54 5.86 6.74 17.48
C CYS A 54 5.21 8.13 17.55
N VAL A 55 4.90 8.74 16.42
CA VAL A 55 4.24 10.04 16.38
C VAL A 55 2.81 9.93 16.92
N ILE A 56 2.05 8.90 16.55
CA ILE A 56 0.69 8.69 17.04
C ILE A 56 0.68 8.44 18.55
N GLU A 57 1.53 7.53 19.03
CA GLU A 57 1.61 7.19 20.45
C GLU A 57 2.18 8.35 21.26
N GLY A 58 3.23 8.99 20.77
CA GLY A 58 3.84 10.18 21.34
C GLY A 58 2.85 11.35 21.43
N SER A 59 2.03 11.56 20.39
CA SER A 59 0.98 12.60 20.39
C SER A 59 -0.14 12.29 21.37
N ARG A 60 -0.50 11.01 21.55
CA ARG A 60 -1.45 10.58 22.57
C ARG A 60 -0.93 10.87 23.99
N MET A 61 0.38 10.78 24.21
CA MET A 61 1.02 11.09 25.49
C MET A 61 1.43 12.56 25.64
N ALA A 62 1.38 13.35 24.57
CA ALA A 62 1.92 14.71 24.52
C ALA A 62 0.97 15.76 25.08
N SER A 63 0.98 15.89 26.40
CA SER A 63 1.06 17.22 27.03
C SER A 63 2.53 17.64 27.30
N GLN A 64 3.53 16.80 26.97
CA GLN A 64 4.90 16.93 27.49
C GLN A 64 6.05 16.89 26.46
N TYR A 65 5.81 16.62 25.18
CA TYR A 65 6.91 16.50 24.22
C TYR A 65 7.00 17.73 23.30
N ALA A 66 7.89 18.65 23.64
CA ALA A 66 8.19 19.82 22.80
C ALA A 66 8.76 19.44 21.42
N ASN A 67 9.31 18.22 21.26
CA ASN A 67 9.92 17.74 20.00
C ASN A 67 9.69 16.23 19.72
N ILE A 68 8.43 15.77 19.69
CA ILE A 68 8.02 14.37 19.39
C ILE A 68 8.77 13.83 18.16
N THR A 69 8.79 14.60 17.07
CA THR A 69 9.40 14.19 15.79
C THR A 69 10.91 13.96 15.88
N SER A 70 11.60 14.62 16.80
CA SER A 70 13.04 14.41 17.00
C SER A 70 13.32 13.12 17.78
N GLY A 71 12.58 12.87 18.86
CA GLY A 71 12.67 11.65 19.65
C GLY A 71 12.33 10.42 18.81
N CYS A 72 11.24 10.47 18.04
CA CYS A 72 10.86 9.38 17.14
C CYS A 72 11.90 9.08 16.07
N ARG A 73 12.56 10.11 15.50
CA ARG A 73 13.67 9.88 14.55
C ARG A 73 14.86 9.22 15.22
N CYS A 74 15.20 9.61 16.45
CA CYS A 74 16.26 9.00 17.25
C CYS A 74 15.95 7.52 17.58
N THR A 75 14.75 7.22 18.09
CA THR A 75 14.32 5.87 18.43
C THR A 75 14.41 4.93 17.22
N VAL A 76 13.84 5.36 16.08
CA VAL A 76 13.82 4.55 14.86
C VAL A 76 15.23 4.34 14.32
N ALA A 77 16.10 5.36 14.34
CA ALA A 77 17.49 5.22 13.91
C ALA A 77 18.28 4.21 14.73
N LYS A 78 17.98 4.04 16.04
CA LYS A 78 18.60 3.02 16.89
C LYS A 78 18.07 1.61 16.64
N ILE A 79 16.79 1.48 16.32
CA ILE A 79 16.12 0.18 16.17
C ILE A 79 16.33 -0.44 14.79
N MET A 80 16.24 0.36 13.73
CA MET A 80 16.32 -0.13 12.35
C MET A 80 17.55 -1.01 12.05
N PRO A 81 18.78 -0.68 12.52
CA PRO A 81 19.96 -1.52 12.29
C PRO A 81 19.95 -2.85 13.05
N GLN A 82 19.12 -2.98 14.09
CA GLN A 82 19.04 -4.16 14.95
C GLN A 82 17.92 -5.13 14.54
N MET A 83 17.12 -4.75 13.54
CA MET A 83 16.00 -5.55 13.07
C MET A 83 16.43 -6.52 11.98
N ASN A 84 15.93 -7.75 12.07
CA ASN A 84 16.00 -8.69 10.94
C ASN A 84 14.81 -8.49 9.98
N GLU A 85 14.88 -9.10 8.80
CA GLU A 85 13.83 -8.95 7.76
C GLU A 85 12.45 -9.42 8.25
N ASP A 86 12.37 -10.47 9.06
CA ASP A 86 11.10 -10.98 9.60
C ASP A 86 10.47 -10.01 10.61
N GLU A 87 11.29 -9.34 11.42
CA GLU A 87 10.86 -8.26 12.30
C GLU A 87 10.38 -7.06 11.48
N MET A 88 11.11 -6.66 10.44
CA MET A 88 10.69 -5.56 9.54
C MET A 88 9.35 -5.87 8.88
N ARG A 89 9.19 -7.08 8.33
CA ARG A 89 7.93 -7.51 7.69
C ARG A 89 6.74 -7.46 8.64
N ARG A 90 6.92 -7.93 9.88
CA ARG A 90 5.85 -7.89 10.87
C ARG A 90 5.56 -6.45 11.32
N VAL A 91 6.59 -5.61 11.46
CA VAL A 91 6.39 -4.18 11.75
C VAL A 91 5.59 -3.49 10.64
N VAL A 92 5.89 -3.76 9.36
CA VAL A 92 5.12 -3.22 8.23
C VAL A 92 3.68 -3.73 8.26
N GLN A 93 3.48 -5.04 8.49
CA GLN A 93 2.16 -5.65 8.55
C GLN A 93 1.28 -5.05 9.65
N TRP A 94 1.85 -4.84 10.85
CA TRP A 94 1.09 -4.41 12.02
C TRP A 94 1.16 -2.90 12.31
N ARG A 95 2.01 -2.18 11.57
CA ARG A 95 2.35 -0.77 11.75
C ARG A 95 2.63 -0.37 13.20
N LYS A 96 3.31 -1.25 13.94
CA LYS A 96 3.71 -1.03 15.34
C LYS A 96 4.90 -1.93 15.72
N PRO A 97 5.62 -1.59 16.81
CA PRO A 97 6.64 -2.47 17.36
C PRO A 97 6.05 -3.81 17.74
N VAL A 98 6.60 -4.87 17.17
CA VAL A 98 6.18 -6.25 17.47
C VAL A 98 6.78 -6.69 18.79
N ALA A 99 6.16 -7.69 19.44
CA ALA A 99 6.61 -8.16 20.76
C ALA A 99 8.12 -8.50 20.80
N ALA A 100 8.67 -9.03 19.71
CA ALA A 100 10.09 -9.36 19.57
C ALA A 100 11.03 -8.13 19.66
N ILE A 101 10.59 -6.95 19.24
CA ILE A 101 11.39 -5.72 19.29
C ILE A 101 10.94 -4.76 20.39
N LYS A 102 9.87 -5.09 21.13
CA LYS A 102 9.25 -4.18 22.10
C LYS A 102 10.21 -3.75 23.21
N SER A 103 10.98 -4.66 23.78
CA SER A 103 11.95 -4.32 24.83
C SER A 103 13.04 -3.36 24.32
N ARG A 104 13.57 -3.60 23.12
CA ARG A 104 14.54 -2.73 22.46
C ARG A 104 13.92 -1.36 22.15
N TRP A 105 12.70 -1.36 21.64
CA TRP A 105 11.93 -0.16 21.34
C TRP A 105 11.75 0.71 22.58
N ASP A 106 11.23 0.13 23.67
CA ASP A 106 10.98 0.87 24.91
C ASP A 106 12.29 1.45 25.49
N ALA A 107 13.40 0.70 25.41
CA ALA A 107 14.73 1.20 25.81
C ALA A 107 15.21 2.36 24.92
N ALA A 108 15.03 2.27 23.60
CA ALA A 108 15.39 3.33 22.66
C ALA A 108 14.50 4.57 22.78
N VAL A 109 13.24 4.41 23.18
CA VAL A 109 12.35 5.54 23.50
C VAL A 109 12.86 6.29 24.72
N GLU A 110 13.23 5.58 25.79
CA GLU A 110 13.73 6.20 27.02
C GLU A 110 15.06 6.93 26.80
N GLU A 111 15.95 6.38 25.97
CA GLU A 111 17.23 7.03 25.65
C GLU A 111 17.08 8.28 24.75
N CYS A 112 16.00 8.34 23.96
CA CYS A 112 15.76 9.42 22.98
C CYS A 112 14.71 10.45 23.45
N ARG A 113 14.26 10.37 24.70
CA ARG A 113 13.31 11.29 25.35
C ARG A 113 14.02 12.50 25.94
#